data_AF-A0A397G285-F1
#
_entry.id   AF-A0A397G285-F1
#
_cell.length_a   1.000
_cell.length_b   1.000
_cell.length_c   1.000
_cell.angle_alpha   90.00
_cell.angle_beta   90.00
_cell.angle_gamma   90.00
#
_symmetry.space_group_name_H-M   'P 1'
#
loop_
_entity.id
_entity.type
_entity.pdbx_description
1 polymer ?
#
loop_
_entity_poly.entity_id
_entity_poly.type
_entity_poly.pdbx_seq_one_letter_code
_entity_poly.pdbx_strand_id
1 'polypeptide(L)'
;MSDFSSLVAHQGSKCSDEEWTEYCWMGCVRLDETPAKWRDRILPRLIHFKENDLLPVGGKHLTHARRLFRYPNGTTYAPENGFAICHKCNQLVYIGKKVGGYNHGGILKHWITSCSVYNYVSFEEVKRLKQKPKSQHSTDDIYILREYELWMKNAVRKIERAREAGKKIRAVKVIQQKWLEIFYRPEGMCATQLAEHYKLLWAVREEMRQINNV
;
A
#
# COMPACT_ATOMS: atom_id res chain seq x y z
N MET A 1 15.53 -1.64 35.72
CA MET A 1 14.82 -0.51 36.35
C MET A 1 13.53 -0.30 35.59
N SER A 2 12.46 -0.83 36.19
CA SER A 2 11.10 -0.95 35.69
C SER A 2 10.30 0.28 36.10
N ASP A 3 10.34 1.33 35.28
CA ASP A 3 9.57 2.58 35.52
C ASP A 3 8.25 2.60 34.74
N PHE A 4 7.69 1.43 34.40
CA PHE A 4 6.31 1.32 33.89
C PHE A 4 5.32 1.02 35.01
N SER A 5 5.55 1.56 36.21
CA SER A 5 4.57 1.51 37.30
C SER A 5 3.45 2.52 37.03
N SER A 6 2.41 2.10 36.30
CA SER A 6 1.02 2.31 36.69
C SER A 6 0.09 1.96 35.54
N LEU A 7 -1.04 1.37 35.90
CA LEU A 7 -2.19 0.91 35.11
C LEU A 7 -2.81 1.94 34.12
N VAL A 8 -2.16 3.07 33.83
CA VAL A 8 -2.51 4.06 32.81
C VAL A 8 -1.70 3.86 31.51
N ALA A 9 -0.51 3.25 31.59
CA ALA A 9 0.45 3.19 30.47
C ALA A 9 -0.03 2.35 29.27
N HIS A 10 -0.89 1.36 29.51
CA HIS A 10 -1.34 0.42 28.50
C HIS A 10 -2.56 0.89 27.70
N GLN A 11 -3.25 1.98 28.09
CA GLN A 11 -4.47 2.45 27.39
C GLN A 11 -5.53 1.33 27.15
N GLY A 12 -5.56 0.27 27.96
CA GLY A 12 -6.41 -0.91 27.75
C GLY A 12 -5.82 -2.01 26.84
N SER A 13 -4.52 -1.96 26.57
CA SER A 13 -3.71 -2.99 25.90
C SER A 13 -3.69 -4.30 26.69
N LYS A 14 -3.57 -5.43 25.99
CA LYS A 14 -3.28 -6.76 26.56
C LYS A 14 -1.78 -7.09 26.53
N CYS A 15 -0.93 -6.18 26.06
CA CYS A 15 0.53 -6.36 26.10
C CYS A 15 1.04 -6.53 27.54
N SER A 16 2.06 -7.37 27.70
CA SER A 16 3.00 -7.28 28.81
C SER A 16 3.79 -5.96 28.79
N ASP A 17 4.45 -5.62 29.89
CA ASP A 17 5.29 -4.42 29.97
C ASP A 17 6.45 -4.47 28.96
N GLU A 18 7.03 -5.66 28.73
CA GLU A 18 8.07 -5.88 27.74
C GLU A 18 7.56 -5.67 26.32
N GLU A 19 6.40 -6.22 25.98
CA GLU A 19 5.76 -6.07 24.67
C GLU A 19 5.33 -4.62 24.41
N TRP A 20 4.81 -3.94 25.41
CA TRP A 20 4.44 -2.53 25.30
C TRP A 20 5.68 -1.64 25.11
N THR A 21 6.74 -1.94 25.85
CA THR A 21 8.04 -1.29 25.65
C THR A 21 8.52 -1.51 24.23
N GLU A 22 8.56 -2.74 23.74
CA GLU A 22 8.95 -3.05 22.37
C GLU A 22 8.11 -2.27 21.35
N TYR A 23 6.78 -2.24 21.51
CA TYR A 23 5.88 -1.50 20.65
C TYR A 23 6.14 0.01 20.64
N CYS A 24 6.49 0.60 21.78
CA CYS A 24 6.85 2.02 21.84
C CYS A 24 8.19 2.31 21.17
N TRP A 25 9.13 1.37 21.19
CA TRP A 25 10.49 1.52 20.67
C TRP A 25 10.69 1.08 19.21
N MET A 26 9.83 0.22 18.68
CA MET A 26 10.07 -0.43 17.39
C MET A 26 10.22 0.54 16.22
N GLY A 27 9.49 1.67 16.22
CA GLY A 27 9.52 2.65 15.15
C GLY A 27 10.75 3.56 15.15
N CYS A 28 11.66 3.44 16.12
CA CYS A 28 12.97 4.09 16.08
C CYS A 28 13.85 3.41 15.02
N VAL A 29 14.44 4.21 14.12
CA VAL A 29 15.45 3.76 13.16
C VAL A 29 16.80 3.72 13.88
N ARG A 30 17.54 2.62 13.75
CA ARG A 30 18.90 2.50 14.31
C ARG A 30 19.93 3.20 13.41
N LEU A 31 21.06 3.63 13.97
CA LEU A 31 22.06 4.46 13.27
C LEU A 31 22.60 3.82 11.97
N ASP A 32 22.67 2.49 11.90
CA ASP A 32 23.20 1.69 10.81
C ASP A 32 22.11 0.92 10.02
N GLU A 33 20.85 1.26 10.25
CA GLU A 33 19.71 0.53 9.70
C GLU A 33 19.17 1.18 8.43
N THR A 34 19.21 0.42 7.33
CA THR A 34 18.59 0.87 6.06
C THR A 34 17.06 0.82 6.17
N PRO A 35 16.33 1.59 5.35
CA PRO A 35 14.86 1.54 5.36
C PRO A 35 14.27 0.13 5.15
N ALA A 36 14.95 -0.72 4.36
CA ALA A 36 14.56 -2.11 4.16
C ALA A 36 14.74 -2.93 5.44
N LYS A 37 15.92 -2.86 6.08
CA LYS A 37 16.18 -3.55 7.36
C LYS A 37 15.22 -3.10 8.46
N TRP A 38 14.94 -1.80 8.52
CA TRP A 38 13.96 -1.24 9.46
C TRP A 38 12.58 -1.83 9.25
N ARG A 39 12.08 -1.82 8.00
CA ARG A 39 10.79 -2.42 7.64
C ARG A 39 10.73 -3.90 8.02
N ASP A 40 11.77 -4.65 7.67
CA ASP A 40 11.81 -6.10 7.87
C ASP A 40 11.89 -6.46 9.38
N ARG A 41 12.43 -5.56 10.22
CA ARG A 41 12.39 -5.69 11.68
C ARG A 41 11.01 -5.39 12.27
N ILE A 42 10.35 -4.30 11.85
CA ILE A 42 9.10 -3.85 12.49
C ILE A 42 7.87 -4.62 12.00
N LEU A 43 7.86 -5.04 10.73
CA LEU A 43 6.67 -5.59 10.10
C LEU A 43 6.19 -6.89 10.77
N PRO A 44 7.05 -7.90 11.02
CA PRO A 44 6.62 -9.13 11.69
C PRO A 44 6.09 -8.87 13.10
N ARG A 45 6.67 -7.90 13.81
CA ARG A 45 6.23 -7.52 15.16
C ARG A 45 4.85 -6.88 15.13
N LEU A 46 4.60 -5.92 14.23
CA LEU A 46 3.27 -5.33 14.05
C LEU A 46 2.20 -6.37 13.69
N ILE A 47 2.54 -7.36 12.87
CA ILE A 47 1.65 -8.49 12.54
C ILE A 47 1.34 -9.30 13.81
N HIS A 48 2.36 -9.63 14.60
CA HIS A 48 2.17 -10.33 15.88
C HIS A 48 1.24 -9.58 16.84
N PHE A 49 1.41 -8.26 17.00
CA PHE A 49 0.51 -7.44 17.82
C PHE A 49 -0.95 -7.48 17.33
N LYS A 50 -1.15 -7.48 16.00
CA LYS A 50 -2.48 -7.58 15.38
C LYS A 50 -3.10 -8.97 15.60
N GLU A 51 -2.37 -10.03 15.29
CA GLU A 51 -2.88 -11.42 15.33
C GLU A 51 -3.26 -11.87 16.74
N ASN A 52 -2.60 -11.30 17.76
CA ASN A 52 -2.84 -11.61 19.16
C ASN A 52 -3.75 -10.57 19.86
N ASP A 53 -4.33 -9.63 19.10
CA ASP A 53 -5.23 -8.58 19.63
C ASP A 53 -4.63 -7.85 20.85
N LEU A 54 -3.32 -7.59 20.80
CA LEU A 54 -2.56 -7.13 21.96
C LEU A 54 -2.75 -5.64 22.21
N LEU A 55 -3.02 -4.85 21.18
CA LEU A 55 -3.09 -3.39 21.29
C LEU A 55 -4.52 -2.93 21.56
N PRO A 56 -4.71 -1.82 22.29
CA PRO A 56 -6.04 -1.31 22.58
C PRO A 56 -6.75 -0.99 21.27
N VAL A 57 -8.07 -1.25 21.23
CA VAL A 57 -8.93 -1.17 20.04
C VAL A 57 -8.72 0.14 19.27
N GLY A 58 -7.76 0.11 18.37
CA GLY A 58 -7.31 1.24 17.57
C GLY A 58 -7.62 0.92 16.14
N GLY A 59 -8.72 1.47 15.63
CA GLY A 59 -9.20 1.35 14.25
C GLY A 59 -9.30 -0.09 13.73
N LYS A 60 -10.51 -0.63 13.55
CA LYS A 60 -10.81 -2.00 13.05
C LYS A 60 -10.07 -2.45 11.77
N HIS A 61 -9.24 -1.60 11.15
CA HIS A 61 -8.67 -1.78 9.83
C HIS A 61 -7.14 -1.53 9.74
N LEU A 62 -6.47 -1.06 10.80
CA LEU A 62 -5.02 -0.79 10.78
C LEU A 62 -4.39 -0.82 12.18
N THR A 63 -3.09 -1.13 12.25
CA THR A 63 -2.29 -1.00 13.48
C THR A 63 -1.17 -0.01 13.24
N HIS A 64 -1.13 1.07 14.02
CA HIS A 64 -0.10 2.10 13.91
C HIS A 64 1.25 1.61 14.42
N ALA A 65 2.33 2.06 13.82
CA ALA A 65 3.65 1.98 14.43
C ALA A 65 3.87 3.22 15.32
N ARG A 66 4.58 3.05 16.43
CA ARG A 66 4.90 4.14 17.36
C ARG A 66 6.40 4.38 17.44
N ARG A 67 6.77 5.58 17.88
CA ARG A 67 8.15 5.97 18.14
C ARG A 67 8.23 6.68 19.48
N LEU A 68 9.12 6.24 20.35
CA LEU A 68 9.38 6.89 21.62
C LEU A 68 10.16 8.21 21.44
N PHE A 69 9.69 9.25 22.12
CA PHE A 69 10.40 10.49 22.40
C PHE A 69 10.70 10.56 23.88
N ARG A 70 11.93 10.95 24.23
CA ARG A 70 12.34 11.24 25.60
C ARG A 70 12.64 12.72 25.72
N TYR A 71 11.92 13.38 26.61
CA TYR A 71 12.14 14.79 26.91
C TYR A 71 13.29 14.94 27.91
N PRO A 72 13.98 16.11 27.93
CA PRO A 72 15.07 16.36 28.87
C PRO A 72 14.68 16.23 30.35
N ASN A 73 13.41 16.47 30.67
CA ASN A 73 12.85 16.33 32.03
C ASN A 73 12.57 14.87 32.44
N GLY A 74 13.05 13.88 31.67
CA GLY A 74 12.85 12.46 31.93
C GLY A 74 11.52 11.90 31.46
N THR A 75 10.55 12.73 31.08
CA THR A 75 9.25 12.25 30.58
C THR A 75 9.39 11.59 29.21
N THR A 76 8.59 10.56 28.98
CA THR A 76 8.56 9.80 27.72
C THR A 76 7.20 9.89 27.05
N TYR A 77 7.18 10.00 25.73
CA TYR A 77 5.96 10.05 24.93
C TYR A 77 6.12 9.21 23.66
N ALA A 78 5.20 8.29 23.40
CA ALA A 78 5.24 7.39 22.24
C ALA A 78 4.06 7.66 21.28
N PRO A 79 4.11 8.71 20.45
CA PRO A 79 3.12 8.95 19.41
C PRO A 79 3.23 7.94 18.27
N GLU A 80 2.17 7.86 17.48
CA GLU A 80 2.19 7.20 16.19
C GLU A 80 3.20 7.88 15.26
N ASN A 81 4.03 7.08 14.58
CA ASN A 81 5.14 7.58 13.78
C ASN A 81 4.77 7.88 12.31
N GLY A 82 3.48 7.79 11.96
CA GLY A 82 2.98 8.00 10.60
C GLY A 82 3.08 6.77 9.68
N PHE A 83 3.41 5.60 10.21
CA PHE A 83 3.28 4.32 9.53
C PHE A 83 2.23 3.44 10.23
N ALA A 84 1.59 2.57 9.48
CA ALA A 84 0.66 1.57 10.00
C ALA A 84 0.69 0.31 9.13
N ILE A 85 0.36 -0.85 9.69
CA ILE A 85 0.07 -2.03 8.88
C ILE A 85 -1.39 -2.02 8.43
N CYS A 86 -1.62 -2.32 7.16
CA CYS A 86 -2.95 -2.58 6.64
C CYS A 86 -3.41 -3.96 7.12
N HIS A 87 -4.52 -4.04 7.85
CA HIS A 87 -5.02 -5.33 8.35
C HIS A 87 -5.45 -6.30 7.24
N LYS A 88 -5.73 -5.79 6.04
CA LYS A 88 -6.12 -6.63 4.91
C LYS A 88 -4.93 -7.36 4.31
N CYS A 89 -3.87 -6.64 3.95
CA CYS A 89 -2.72 -7.21 3.22
C CYS A 89 -1.43 -7.36 4.04
N ASN A 90 -1.46 -6.99 5.33
CA ASN A 90 -0.30 -6.95 6.21
C ASN A 90 0.89 -6.16 5.64
N GLN A 91 0.65 -5.22 4.73
CA GLN A 91 1.71 -4.33 4.22
C GLN A 91 1.85 -3.12 5.15
N LEU A 92 3.10 -2.70 5.35
CA LEU A 92 3.42 -1.44 6.00
C LEU A 92 3.09 -0.28 5.05
N VAL A 93 2.28 0.67 5.54
CA VAL A 93 1.76 1.81 4.78
C VAL A 93 2.16 3.10 5.47
N TYR A 94 2.72 4.03 4.71
CA TYR A 94 2.87 5.40 5.17
C TYR A 94 1.51 6.09 5.16
N ILE A 95 1.05 6.51 6.33
CA ILE A 95 -0.25 7.16 6.53
C ILE A 95 -0.14 8.68 6.71
N GLY A 96 1.08 9.21 6.84
CA GLY A 96 1.34 10.62 7.06
C GLY A 96 1.58 10.97 8.53
N LYS A 97 2.30 12.08 8.77
CA LYS A 97 2.55 12.61 10.12
C LYS A 97 1.28 13.32 10.63
N LYS A 98 0.88 13.07 11.88
CA LYS A 98 -0.25 13.76 12.52
C LYS A 98 0.10 15.23 12.79
N VAL A 99 -0.75 16.14 12.34
CA VAL A 99 -0.90 17.50 12.90
C VAL A 99 -2.39 17.68 13.15
N GLY A 100 -2.86 17.25 14.33
CA GLY A 100 -4.27 17.27 14.72
C GLY A 100 -5.16 16.22 14.00
N GLY A 101 -5.60 15.19 14.73
CA GLY A 101 -6.65 14.26 14.29
C GLY A 101 -6.23 12.96 13.58
N TYR A 102 -7.24 12.15 13.21
CA TYR A 102 -7.09 10.85 12.53
C TYR A 102 -6.93 11.02 11.01
N ASN A 103 -5.70 10.90 10.49
CA ASN A 103 -5.46 10.90 9.04
C ASN A 103 -5.57 9.48 8.46
N HIS A 104 -6.79 9.07 8.09
CA HIS A 104 -7.02 7.83 7.34
C HIS A 104 -6.71 7.95 5.83
N GLY A 105 -6.28 9.13 5.34
CA GLY A 105 -6.05 9.37 3.91
C GLY A 105 -5.03 8.41 3.28
N GLY A 106 -3.92 8.14 3.96
CA GLY A 106 -2.88 7.24 3.43
C GLY A 106 -3.34 5.77 3.34
N ILE A 107 -4.10 5.28 4.34
CA ILE A 107 -4.64 3.92 4.30
C ILE A 107 -5.73 3.77 3.23
N LEU A 108 -6.59 4.78 3.07
CA LEU A 108 -7.59 4.81 2.00
C LEU A 108 -6.92 4.81 0.62
N LYS A 109 -5.88 5.64 0.43
CA LYS A 109 -5.09 5.65 -0.81
C LYS A 109 -4.51 4.27 -1.09
N HIS A 110 -3.89 3.64 -0.08
CA HIS A 110 -3.37 2.28 -0.19
C HIS A 110 -4.44 1.27 -0.61
N TRP A 111 -5.64 1.30 -0.05
CA TRP A 111 -6.74 0.42 -0.46
C TRP A 111 -7.15 0.59 -1.93
N ILE A 112 -7.13 1.82 -2.44
CA ILE A 112 -7.47 2.11 -3.85
C ILE A 112 -6.33 1.71 -4.81
N THR A 113 -5.06 1.84 -4.40
CA THR A 113 -3.91 1.73 -5.32
C THR A 113 -3.14 0.41 -5.26
N SER A 114 -2.97 -0.14 -4.05
CA SER A 114 -1.85 -1.04 -3.76
C SER A 114 -2.25 -2.24 -2.91
N CYS A 115 -3.35 -2.16 -2.17
CA CYS A 115 -3.81 -3.27 -1.36
C CYS A 115 -4.06 -4.51 -2.24
N SER A 116 -3.43 -5.61 -1.85
CA SER A 116 -3.43 -6.88 -2.57
C SER A 116 -4.65 -7.75 -2.25
N VAL A 117 -5.41 -7.42 -1.19
CA VAL A 117 -6.36 -8.37 -0.62
C VAL A 117 -7.81 -8.20 -1.08
N TYR A 118 -8.40 -9.37 -1.31
CA TYR A 118 -9.78 -9.70 -1.63
C TYR A 118 -10.76 -9.08 -0.63
N ASN A 119 -11.89 -8.58 -1.12
CA ASN A 119 -12.95 -8.16 -0.21
C ASN A 119 -13.63 -9.41 0.38
N TYR A 120 -13.62 -9.54 1.71
CA TYR A 120 -14.29 -10.66 2.39
C TYR A 120 -15.82 -10.57 2.33
N VAL A 121 -16.35 -9.42 1.92
CA VAL A 121 -17.79 -9.14 1.82
C VAL A 121 -18.32 -9.63 0.47
N SER A 122 -19.39 -10.43 0.50
CA SER A 122 -20.02 -10.95 -0.72
C SER A 122 -20.77 -9.85 -1.48
N PHE A 123 -20.94 -10.03 -2.79
CA PHE A 123 -21.74 -9.12 -3.60
C PHE A 123 -23.20 -9.06 -3.12
N GLU A 124 -23.73 -10.21 -2.68
CA GLU A 124 -25.09 -10.36 -2.14
C GLU A 124 -25.28 -9.53 -0.86
N GLU A 125 -24.30 -9.55 0.03
CA GLU A 125 -24.33 -8.76 1.27
C GLU A 125 -24.33 -7.26 0.97
N VAL A 126 -23.46 -6.81 0.06
CA VAL A 126 -23.44 -5.40 -0.39
C VAL A 126 -24.76 -5.01 -1.05
N LYS A 127 -25.35 -5.89 -1.85
CA LYS A 127 -26.65 -5.65 -2.48
C LYS A 127 -27.75 -5.47 -1.44
N ARG A 128 -27.79 -6.30 -0.40
CA ARG A 128 -28.73 -6.17 0.74
C ARG A 128 -28.51 -4.85 1.49
N LEU A 129 -27.27 -4.48 1.78
CA LEU A 129 -26.94 -3.22 2.47
C LEU A 129 -27.37 -1.99 1.65
N LYS A 130 -27.18 -2.01 0.33
CA LYS A 130 -27.61 -0.92 -0.56
C LYS A 130 -29.12 -0.78 -0.68
N GLN A 131 -29.88 -1.85 -0.42
CA GLN A 131 -31.35 -1.81 -0.43
C GLN A 131 -31.93 -1.20 0.86
N LYS A 132 -31.18 -1.22 1.96
CA LYS A 132 -31.58 -0.55 3.21
C LYS A 132 -31.57 0.98 3.00
N PRO A 133 -32.54 1.71 3.57
CA PRO A 133 -32.48 3.16 3.67
C PRO A 133 -31.20 3.61 4.36
N LYS A 134 -30.58 4.71 3.89
CA LYS A 134 -29.35 5.26 4.49
C LYS A 134 -29.50 5.59 5.99
N SER A 135 -30.70 5.98 6.42
CA SER A 135 -31.00 6.26 7.83
C SER A 135 -30.95 5.03 8.75
N GLN A 136 -30.97 3.83 8.17
CA GLN A 136 -30.89 2.55 8.88
C GLN A 136 -29.50 1.91 8.79
N HIS A 137 -28.53 2.57 8.14
CA HIS A 137 -27.17 2.05 8.05
C HIS A 137 -26.49 2.19 9.42
N SER A 138 -26.05 1.05 9.96
CA SER A 138 -25.13 1.06 11.10
C SER A 138 -23.78 1.67 10.69
N THR A 139 -22.97 2.07 11.67
CA THR A 139 -21.59 2.51 11.40
C THR A 139 -20.81 1.43 10.62
N ASP A 140 -21.03 0.16 10.95
CA ASP A 140 -20.38 -0.97 10.29
C ASP A 140 -20.89 -1.16 8.84
N ASP A 141 -22.18 -0.96 8.59
CA ASP A 141 -22.77 -1.00 7.24
C ASP A 141 -22.11 0.06 6.34
N ILE A 142 -21.89 1.28 6.86
CA ILE A 142 -21.22 2.36 6.14
C ILE A 142 -19.78 1.97 5.80
N TYR A 143 -19.04 1.38 6.75
CA TYR A 143 -17.67 0.93 6.53
C TYR A 143 -17.60 -0.18 5.48
N ILE A 144 -18.47 -1.20 5.57
CA ILE A 144 -18.53 -2.30 4.60
C ILE A 144 -18.77 -1.77 3.18
N LEU A 145 -19.77 -0.89 3.02
CA LEU A 145 -20.08 -0.28 1.72
C LEU A 145 -18.90 0.53 1.18
N ARG A 146 -18.22 1.28 2.05
CA ARG A 146 -17.06 2.08 1.68
C ARG A 146 -15.87 1.21 1.27
N GLU A 147 -15.58 0.16 2.02
CA GLU A 147 -14.51 -0.78 1.69
C GLU A 147 -14.77 -1.45 0.33
N TYR A 148 -16.01 -1.87 0.06
CA TYR A 148 -16.39 -2.45 -1.22
C TYR A 148 -16.21 -1.47 -2.38
N GLU A 149 -16.59 -0.21 -2.21
CA GLU A 149 -16.38 0.85 -3.20
C GLU A 149 -14.89 1.03 -3.55
N LEU A 150 -14.02 1.06 -2.53
CA LEU A 150 -12.58 1.23 -2.71
C LEU A 150 -11.95 0.00 -3.38
N TRP A 151 -12.40 -1.20 -3.03
CA TRP A 151 -11.99 -2.44 -3.67
C TRP A 151 -12.35 -2.46 -5.17
N MET A 152 -13.59 -2.09 -5.53
CA MET A 152 -13.98 -2.01 -6.95
C MET A 152 -13.12 -1.00 -7.72
N LYS A 153 -12.85 0.18 -7.14
CA LYS A 153 -11.98 1.20 -7.77
C LYS A 153 -10.57 0.65 -8.03
N ASN A 154 -10.02 -0.10 -7.08
CA ASN A 154 -8.72 -0.77 -7.25
C ASN A 154 -8.79 -1.85 -8.36
N ALA A 155 -9.83 -2.68 -8.37
CA ALA A 155 -10.03 -3.72 -9.38
C ALA A 155 -10.13 -3.14 -10.81
N VAL A 156 -10.93 -2.10 -11.00
CA VAL A 156 -11.05 -1.38 -12.29
C VAL A 156 -9.68 -0.86 -12.73
N ARG A 157 -8.96 -0.18 -11.84
CA ARG A 157 -7.61 0.34 -12.13
C ARG A 157 -6.63 -0.77 -12.52
N LYS A 158 -6.67 -1.93 -11.85
CA LYS A 158 -5.82 -3.09 -12.20
C LYS A 158 -6.15 -3.61 -13.59
N ILE A 159 -7.43 -3.70 -13.95
CA ILE A 159 -7.88 -4.10 -15.29
C ILE A 159 -7.42 -3.08 -16.34
N GLU A 160 -7.56 -1.79 -16.09
CA GLU A 160 -7.08 -0.73 -17.01
C GLU A 160 -5.58 -0.82 -17.25
N ARG A 161 -4.78 -0.98 -16.18
CA ARG A 161 -3.33 -1.17 -16.30
C ARG A 161 -2.98 -2.43 -17.08
N ALA A 162 -3.67 -3.55 -16.83
CA ALA A 162 -3.46 -4.79 -17.56
C ALA A 162 -3.81 -4.65 -19.04
N ARG A 163 -4.89 -3.95 -19.38
CA ARG A 163 -5.26 -3.63 -20.78
C ARG A 163 -4.18 -2.78 -21.45
N GLU A 164 -3.68 -1.76 -20.77
CA GLU A 164 -2.64 -0.88 -21.31
C GLU A 164 -1.32 -1.62 -21.51
N ALA A 165 -0.92 -2.45 -20.55
CA ALA A 165 0.22 -3.35 -20.72
C ALA A 165 0.01 -4.32 -21.90
N GLY A 166 -1.19 -4.88 -22.05
CA GLY A 166 -1.55 -5.74 -23.18
C GLY A 166 -1.45 -5.04 -24.54
N LYS A 167 -1.84 -3.76 -24.64
CA LYS A 167 -1.63 -2.95 -25.86
C LYS A 167 -0.15 -2.77 -26.16
N LYS A 168 0.65 -2.42 -25.14
CA LYS A 168 2.11 -2.25 -25.28
C LYS A 168 2.79 -3.55 -25.74
N ILE A 169 2.45 -4.68 -25.15
CA ILE A 169 2.97 -6.01 -25.54
C ILE A 169 2.61 -6.32 -27.00
N ARG A 170 1.36 -6.05 -27.41
CA ARG A 170 0.93 -6.26 -28.79
C ARG A 170 1.71 -5.39 -29.78
N ALA A 171 1.92 -4.12 -29.45
CA ALA A 171 2.72 -3.20 -30.27
C ALA A 171 4.17 -3.70 -30.42
N VAL A 172 4.81 -4.10 -29.33
CA VAL A 172 6.16 -4.69 -29.35
C VAL A 172 6.21 -5.94 -30.23
N LYS A 173 5.23 -6.83 -30.13
CA LYS A 173 5.17 -8.04 -30.97
C LYS A 173 5.05 -7.73 -32.46
N VAL A 174 4.23 -6.73 -32.84
CA VAL A 174 4.11 -6.28 -34.23
C VAL A 174 5.44 -5.70 -34.74
N ILE A 175 6.11 -4.88 -33.93
CA ILE A 175 7.42 -4.29 -34.28
C ILE A 175 8.46 -5.40 -34.46
N GLN A 176 8.52 -6.36 -33.54
CA GLN A 176 9.44 -7.50 -33.63
C GLN A 176 9.21 -8.34 -34.89
N GLN A 177 7.95 -8.63 -35.22
CA GLN A 177 7.63 -9.38 -36.43
C GLN A 177 8.06 -8.65 -37.70
N LYS A 178 7.73 -7.35 -37.82
CA LYS A 178 8.17 -6.53 -38.95
C LYS A 178 9.69 -6.45 -39.05
N TRP A 179 10.39 -6.39 -37.91
CA TRP A 179 11.85 -6.38 -37.88
C TRP A 179 12.44 -7.68 -38.44
N LEU A 180 11.90 -8.85 -38.05
CA LEU A 180 12.32 -10.15 -38.59
C LEU A 180 12.05 -10.26 -40.10
N GLU A 181 10.88 -9.82 -40.57
CA GLU A 181 10.55 -9.81 -42.01
C GLU A 181 11.57 -8.99 -42.81
N ILE A 182 11.94 -7.82 -42.32
CA ILE A 182 12.94 -6.94 -42.95
C ILE A 182 14.34 -7.56 -42.91
N PHE A 183 14.76 -8.11 -41.78
CA PHE A 183 16.09 -8.69 -41.60
C PHE A 183 16.34 -9.86 -42.55
N TYR A 184 15.32 -10.70 -42.77
CA TYR A 184 15.45 -11.90 -43.59
C TYR A 184 15.00 -11.72 -45.05
N ARG A 185 14.24 -10.67 -45.40
CA ARG A 185 13.81 -10.36 -46.78
C ARG A 185 13.71 -8.84 -47.02
N PRO A 186 14.84 -8.13 -47.21
CA PRO A 186 14.82 -6.69 -47.50
C PRO A 186 14.41 -6.36 -48.94
N GLU A 187 14.45 -7.35 -49.84
CA GLU A 187 14.21 -7.20 -51.27
C GLU A 187 12.72 -6.96 -51.55
N GLY A 188 12.36 -5.70 -51.83
CA GLY A 188 11.00 -5.28 -52.19
C GLY A 188 10.52 -3.98 -51.54
N MET A 189 11.24 -3.41 -50.57
CA MET A 189 10.88 -2.11 -49.98
C MET A 189 11.43 -0.94 -50.79
N CYS A 190 10.59 0.08 -51.03
CA CYS A 190 11.06 1.34 -51.59
C CYS A 190 11.81 2.16 -50.51
N ALA A 191 12.72 3.04 -50.93
CA ALA A 191 13.52 3.87 -50.02
C ALA A 191 12.66 4.69 -49.03
N THR A 192 11.45 5.09 -49.44
CA THR A 192 10.48 5.81 -48.61
C THR A 192 9.96 4.95 -47.46
N GLN A 193 9.64 3.68 -47.71
CA GLN A 193 9.23 2.72 -46.66
C GLN A 193 10.36 2.46 -45.66
N LEU A 194 11.60 2.38 -46.16
CA LEU A 194 12.78 2.23 -45.31
C LEU A 194 12.98 3.44 -44.39
N ALA A 195 12.80 4.66 -44.91
CA ALA A 195 12.94 5.91 -44.15
C ALA A 195 11.86 6.09 -43.07
N GLU A 196 10.59 5.80 -43.38
CA GLU A 196 9.51 5.79 -42.38
C GLU A 196 9.77 4.76 -41.28
N HIS A 197 10.33 3.60 -41.65
CA HIS A 197 10.68 2.56 -40.70
C HIS A 197 11.79 2.99 -39.73
N TYR A 198 12.86 3.63 -40.22
CA TYR A 198 13.92 4.16 -39.34
C TYR A 198 13.41 5.25 -38.40
N LYS A 199 12.48 6.10 -38.83
CA LYS A 199 11.81 7.07 -37.94
C LYS A 199 11.04 6.39 -36.82
N LEU A 200 10.29 5.32 -37.13
CA LEU A 200 9.55 4.55 -36.13
C LEU A 200 10.47 3.82 -35.15
N LEU A 201 11.57 3.22 -35.65
CA LEU A 201 12.60 2.57 -34.81
C LEU A 201 13.26 3.57 -33.86
N TRP A 202 13.54 4.78 -34.34
CA TRP A 202 14.12 5.85 -33.53
C TRP A 202 13.14 6.31 -32.44
N ALA A 203 11.87 6.53 -32.77
CA ALA A 203 10.84 6.89 -31.80
C ALA A 203 10.66 5.81 -30.72
N VAL A 204 10.66 4.54 -31.10
CA VAL A 204 10.56 3.39 -30.17
C VAL A 204 11.78 3.29 -29.26
N ARG A 205 12.99 3.58 -29.76
CA ARG A 205 14.22 3.63 -28.93
C ARG A 205 14.19 4.77 -27.92
N GLU A 206 13.69 5.94 -28.30
CA GLU A 206 13.56 7.07 -27.37
C GLU A 206 12.52 6.81 -26.27
N GLU A 207 11.37 6.21 -26.61
CA GLU A 207 10.37 5.77 -25.62
C GLU A 207 10.96 4.75 -24.63
N MET A 208 11.72 3.76 -25.12
CA MET A 208 12.40 2.79 -24.24
C MET A 208 13.46 3.43 -23.34
N ARG A 209 14.18 4.45 -23.81
CA ARG A 209 15.12 5.22 -22.98
C ARG A 209 14.42 5.97 -21.86
N GLN A 210 13.26 6.56 -22.12
CA GLN A 210 12.50 7.25 -21.07
C GLN A 210 12.01 6.30 -19.98
N ILE A 211 11.62 5.07 -20.34
CA ILE A 211 11.19 4.05 -19.37
C ILE A 211 12.34 3.59 -18.46
N ASN A 212 13.57 3.52 -18.98
CA ASN A 212 14.74 3.05 -18.22
C ASN A 212 15.39 4.13 -17.34
N ASN A 213 14.98 5.40 -17.48
CA ASN A 213 15.51 6.53 -16.72
C ASN A 213 14.58 6.99 -15.57
N VAL A 214 13.58 6.17 -15.21
CA VAL A 214 12.63 6.36 -14.09
C VAL A 214 12.84 5.27 -13.05
#